data_AF-A0A428NRH2-F1
#
_entry.id   AF-A0A428NRH2-F1
#
_cell.length_a   1.000
_cell.length_b   1.000
_cell.length_c   1.000
_cell.angle_alpha   90.00
_cell.angle_beta   90.00
_cell.angle_gamma   90.00
#
_symmetry.space_group_name_H-M   'P 1'
#
loop_
_entity.id
_entity.type
_entity.pdbx_description
1 polymer ?
#
loop_
_entity_poly.entity_id
_entity_poly.type
_entity_poly.pdbx_seq_one_letter_code
_entity_poly.pdbx_strand_id
1 'polypeptide(L)'
;MKLPLPYSDQAIDQYMLIHGGRTATGGRAIQAAKVKELEFLREIESDANQCKLSDCSEAFWNMWVHMPVLKHALAGYPAIRVEPSISAKIAPCFVPTTKGKATVVESKMIDFNLLLWLNKGSPRSTPHDPLPPEADGRLMARIANKVWAQERDVQFVNQSSYAPLQYAPIACNIETKTATSSNQGKLQLSV
;
A
#
# COMPACT_ATOMS: atom_id res chain seq x y z
N MET A 1 -5.65 23.93 -0.45
CA MET A 1 -6.58 22.80 -0.50
C MET A 1 -6.05 21.74 0.46
N LYS A 2 -6.57 21.65 1.69
CA LYS A 2 -6.12 20.68 2.70
C LYS A 2 -6.90 19.38 2.51
N LEU A 3 -6.20 18.28 2.29
CA LEU A 3 -6.81 16.94 2.28
C LEU A 3 -7.28 16.59 3.71
N PRO A 4 -8.51 16.09 3.90
CA PRO A 4 -8.96 15.61 5.20
C PRO A 4 -8.30 14.26 5.53
N LEU A 5 -7.86 14.11 6.79
CA LEU A 5 -7.45 12.83 7.37
C LEU A 5 -8.68 11.89 7.41
N PRO A 6 -8.60 10.63 6.98
CA PRO A 6 -9.64 9.65 7.19
C PRO A 6 -9.30 8.90 8.48
N TYR A 7 -9.61 9.56 9.59
CA TYR A 7 -10.19 8.81 10.68
C TYR A 7 -11.67 8.76 10.36
N SER A 8 -12.15 7.60 9.88
CA SER A 8 -13.59 7.42 9.67
C SER A 8 -14.29 7.53 11.03
N ASP A 9 -15.07 8.59 11.18
CA ASP A 9 -15.96 8.80 12.33
C ASP A 9 -16.97 7.66 12.50
N GLN A 10 -17.14 6.78 11.51
CA GLN A 10 -18.05 5.64 11.55
C GLN A 10 -17.71 4.58 12.61
N ALA A 11 -16.43 4.38 12.95
CA ALA A 11 -16.06 3.45 14.03
C ALA A 11 -16.30 4.05 15.43
N ILE A 12 -16.34 5.38 15.52
CA ILE A 12 -16.62 6.12 16.75
C ILE A 12 -18.14 6.32 16.92
N ASP A 13 -18.86 6.54 15.83
CA ASP A 13 -20.31 6.79 15.82
C ASP A 13 -21.12 5.57 16.25
N GLN A 14 -20.65 4.34 15.99
CA GLN A 14 -21.34 3.14 16.45
C GLN A 14 -21.31 2.99 17.98
N TYR A 15 -20.35 3.65 18.66
CA TYR A 15 -20.29 3.74 20.12
C TYR A 15 -20.92 5.03 20.68
N MET A 16 -20.98 6.10 19.88
CA MET A 16 -21.50 7.41 20.32
C MET A 16 -23.03 7.53 20.23
N LEU A 17 -23.71 6.70 19.43
CA LEU A 17 -25.15 6.88 19.20
C LEU A 17 -26.09 6.33 20.29
N ILE A 18 -25.59 5.60 21.31
CA ILE A 18 -26.48 4.98 22.30
C ILE A 18 -26.61 5.79 23.60
N HIS A 19 -25.61 6.58 24.03
CA HIS A 19 -25.76 7.38 25.26
C HIS A 19 -24.99 8.71 25.22
N GLY A 20 -25.72 9.82 25.16
CA GLY A 20 -25.21 11.17 25.38
C GLY A 20 -24.62 11.31 26.78
N GLY A 21 -23.29 11.30 26.86
CA GLY A 21 -22.55 11.56 28.09
C GLY A 21 -21.05 11.37 27.87
N ARG A 22 -20.26 12.43 28.03
CA ARG A 22 -18.79 12.34 28.13
C ARG A 22 -18.46 11.53 29.39
N THR A 23 -18.30 10.23 29.24
CA THR A 23 -18.01 9.29 30.33
C THR A 23 -16.50 9.04 30.43
N ALA A 24 -15.97 8.88 31.65
CA ALA A 24 -14.56 8.63 31.95
C ALA A 24 -13.96 7.40 31.23
N THR A 25 -14.82 6.51 30.75
CA THR A 25 -14.51 5.33 29.94
C THR A 25 -13.96 5.69 28.56
N GLY A 26 -14.48 6.73 27.89
CA GLY A 26 -13.95 7.21 26.61
C GLY A 26 -12.52 7.76 26.73
N GLY A 27 -12.22 8.47 27.83
CA GLY A 27 -10.87 8.96 28.12
C GLY A 27 -9.85 7.84 28.35
N ARG A 28 -10.26 6.77 29.06
CA ARG A 28 -9.40 5.59 29.28
C ARG A 28 -9.12 4.82 27.99
N ALA A 29 -10.12 4.66 27.11
CA ALA A 29 -9.94 3.98 25.83
C ALA A 29 -8.98 4.73 24.89
N ILE A 30 -9.11 6.06 24.81
CA ILE A 30 -8.19 6.90 24.02
C ILE A 30 -6.77 6.79 24.58
N GLN A 31 -6.61 6.83 25.91
CA GLN A 31 -5.31 6.70 26.54
C GLN A 31 -4.67 5.33 26.25
N ALA A 32 -5.45 4.24 26.34
CA ALA A 32 -4.97 2.90 26.02
C ALA A 32 -4.53 2.77 24.56
N ALA A 33 -5.30 3.35 23.62
CA ALA A 33 -4.94 3.36 22.20
C ALA A 33 -3.62 4.09 21.94
N LYS A 34 -3.42 5.27 22.57
CA LYS A 34 -2.16 6.03 22.47
C LYS A 34 -0.96 5.30 23.07
N VAL A 35 -1.15 4.62 24.19
CA VAL A 35 -0.09 3.80 24.80
C VAL A 35 0.32 2.67 23.87
N LYS A 36 -0.67 1.97 23.27
CA LYS A 36 -0.41 0.90 22.31
C LYS A 36 0.31 1.40 21.04
N GLU A 37 -0.07 2.57 20.52
CA GLU A 37 0.62 3.20 19.41
C GLU A 37 2.07 3.55 19.78
N LEU A 38 2.29 4.14 20.97
CA LEU A 38 3.63 4.46 21.44
C LEU A 38 4.51 3.21 21.64
N GLU A 39 3.96 2.13 22.18
CA GLU A 39 4.65 0.84 22.32
C GLU A 39 5.08 0.29 20.96
N PHE A 40 4.17 0.27 19.99
CA PHE A 40 4.48 -0.12 18.62
C PHE A 40 5.61 0.74 18.01
N LEU A 41 5.54 2.07 18.15
CA LEU A 41 6.58 2.96 17.62
C LEU A 41 7.95 2.72 18.28
N ARG A 42 7.97 2.38 19.57
CA ARG A 42 9.21 2.02 20.28
C ARG A 42 9.80 0.68 19.83
N GLU A 43 8.96 -0.30 19.53
CA GLU A 43 9.41 -1.56 18.93
C GLU A 43 10.08 -1.30 17.57
N ILE A 44 9.45 -0.50 16.71
CA ILE A 44 10.04 -0.09 15.43
C ILE A 44 11.35 0.68 15.61
N GLU A 45 11.42 1.59 16.58
CA GLU A 45 12.66 2.31 16.88
C GLU A 45 13.79 1.35 17.32
N SER A 46 13.45 0.37 18.15
CA SER A 46 14.39 -0.68 18.57
C SER A 46 14.88 -1.50 17.38
N ASP A 47 13.98 -1.95 16.50
CA ASP A 47 14.33 -2.71 15.31
C ASP A 47 15.20 -1.88 14.35
N ALA A 48 14.88 -0.59 14.16
CA ALA A 48 15.67 0.33 13.34
C ALA A 48 17.08 0.55 13.93
N ASN A 49 17.20 0.69 15.24
CA ASN A 49 18.49 0.80 15.91
C ASN A 49 19.32 -0.48 15.74
N GLN A 50 18.70 -1.65 15.88
CA GLN A 50 19.37 -2.93 15.63
C GLN A 50 19.83 -3.05 14.18
N CYS A 51 18.97 -2.69 13.22
CA CYS A 51 19.31 -2.69 11.79
C CYS A 51 20.52 -1.81 11.51
N LYS A 52 20.59 -0.63 12.14
CA LYS A 52 21.73 0.29 12.01
C LYS A 52 23.00 -0.26 12.64
N LEU A 53 22.92 -0.84 13.84
CA LEU A 53 24.08 -1.40 14.55
C LEU A 53 24.68 -2.61 13.82
N SER A 54 23.85 -3.41 13.16
CA SER A 54 24.26 -4.62 12.44
C SER A 54 24.50 -4.40 10.94
N ASP A 55 24.45 -3.16 10.45
CA ASP A 55 24.55 -2.82 9.02
C ASP A 55 23.65 -3.71 8.14
N CYS A 56 22.40 -3.87 8.59
CA CYS A 56 21.43 -4.76 7.95
C CYS A 56 21.13 -4.32 6.51
N SER A 57 20.85 -5.31 5.66
CA SER A 57 20.50 -5.08 4.25
C SER A 57 19.18 -4.30 4.09
N GLU A 58 19.01 -3.65 2.93
CA GLU A 58 17.77 -2.95 2.56
C GLU A 58 16.54 -3.87 2.67
N ALA A 59 16.66 -5.14 2.29
CA ALA A 59 15.59 -6.13 2.44
C ALA A 59 15.17 -6.33 3.91
N PHE A 60 16.12 -6.31 4.84
CA PHE A 60 15.84 -6.44 6.26
C PHE A 60 15.18 -5.18 6.82
N TRP A 61 15.67 -3.98 6.45
CA TRP A 61 15.00 -2.71 6.75
C TRP A 61 13.56 -2.68 6.22
N ASN A 62 13.34 -3.16 4.99
CA ASN A 62 12.03 -3.23 4.37
C ASN A 62 11.06 -4.11 5.16
N MET A 63 11.53 -5.27 5.62
CA MET A 63 10.68 -6.24 6.31
C MET A 63 10.34 -5.82 7.75
N TRP A 64 11.32 -5.31 8.50
CA TRP A 64 11.18 -5.08 9.94
C TRP A 64 10.90 -3.63 10.33
N VAL A 65 11.20 -2.67 9.46
CA VAL A 65 11.00 -1.25 9.77
C VAL A 65 9.98 -0.63 8.82
N HIS A 66 10.25 -0.63 7.51
CA HIS A 66 9.41 0.11 6.57
C HIS A 66 8.02 -0.49 6.38
N MET A 67 7.91 -1.81 6.20
CA MET A 67 6.60 -2.47 6.03
C MET A 67 5.70 -2.29 7.26
N PRO A 68 6.15 -2.54 8.51
CA PRO A 68 5.33 -2.28 9.69
C PRO A 68 4.89 -0.82 9.82
N VAL A 69 5.81 0.15 9.61
CA VAL A 69 5.48 1.58 9.66
C VAL A 69 4.42 1.95 8.63
N LEU A 70 4.60 1.53 7.37
CA LEU A 70 3.65 1.81 6.30
C LEU A 70 2.28 1.20 6.57
N LYS A 71 2.23 -0.05 7.05
CA LYS A 71 0.98 -0.71 7.43
C LYS A 71 0.28 0.01 8.58
N HIS A 72 1.03 0.45 9.58
CA HIS A 72 0.48 1.15 10.73
C HIS A 72 -0.07 2.52 10.33
N ALA A 73 0.71 3.32 9.60
CA ALA A 73 0.32 4.65 9.14
C ALA A 73 -0.94 4.64 8.25
N LEU A 74 -1.15 3.55 7.51
CA LEU A 74 -2.29 3.39 6.59
C LEU A 74 -3.41 2.52 7.15
N ALA A 75 -3.35 2.10 8.42
CA ALA A 75 -4.34 1.20 9.01
C ALA A 75 -5.77 1.78 9.01
N GLY A 76 -5.91 3.11 9.04
CA GLY A 76 -7.21 3.80 8.95
C GLY A 76 -7.79 3.89 7.53
N TYR A 77 -7.06 3.44 6.51
CA TYR A 77 -7.40 3.60 5.10
C TYR A 77 -7.67 2.24 4.45
N PRO A 78 -8.86 1.64 4.60
CA PRO A 78 -9.15 0.29 4.12
C PRO A 78 -9.07 0.14 2.58
N ALA A 79 -9.19 1.25 1.85
CA ALA A 79 -9.05 1.29 0.39
C ALA A 79 -7.58 1.39 -0.07
N ILE A 80 -6.60 1.41 0.84
CA ILE A 80 -5.18 1.44 0.53
C ILE A 80 -4.50 0.16 1.04
N ARG A 81 -3.78 -0.54 0.17
CA ARG A 81 -2.88 -1.63 0.55
C ARG A 81 -1.44 -1.26 0.29
N VAL A 82 -0.58 -1.57 1.24
CA VAL A 82 0.88 -1.59 1.06
C VAL A 82 1.27 -2.96 0.54
N GLU A 83 1.84 -3.02 -0.66
CA GLU A 83 2.29 -4.25 -1.30
C GLU A 83 3.81 -4.25 -1.52
N PRO A 84 4.56 -5.14 -0.85
CA PRO A 84 5.97 -5.35 -1.16
C PRO A 84 6.11 -5.90 -2.59
N SER A 85 6.83 -5.17 -3.44
CA SER A 85 6.85 -5.45 -4.88
C SER A 85 8.25 -5.74 -5.42
N ILE A 86 9.14 -6.18 -4.54
CA ILE A 86 10.50 -6.64 -4.83
C ILE A 86 10.57 -7.82 -5.82
N SER A 87 9.44 -8.45 -6.16
CA SER A 87 9.35 -9.52 -7.16
C SER A 87 8.48 -9.15 -8.38
N ALA A 88 7.83 -7.98 -8.36
CA ALA A 88 7.00 -7.52 -9.46
C ALA A 88 7.89 -7.13 -10.64
N LYS A 89 7.66 -7.78 -11.78
CA LYS A 89 8.38 -7.51 -13.03
C LYS A 89 7.49 -6.76 -13.98
N ILE A 90 8.09 -5.86 -14.76
CA ILE A 90 7.43 -5.25 -15.92
C ILE A 90 7.08 -6.38 -16.90
N ALA A 91 5.82 -6.43 -17.32
CA ALA A 91 5.35 -7.42 -18.28
C ALA A 91 6.08 -7.24 -19.62
N PRO A 92 6.44 -8.32 -20.34
CA PRO A 92 7.33 -8.25 -21.51
C PRO A 92 6.89 -7.27 -22.60
N CYS A 93 5.58 -7.09 -22.80
CA CYS A 93 5.02 -6.16 -23.78
C CYS A 93 5.22 -4.66 -23.44
N PHE A 94 5.64 -4.34 -22.22
CA PHE A 94 5.97 -2.97 -21.77
C PHE A 94 7.48 -2.73 -21.67
N VAL A 95 8.31 -3.76 -21.89
CA VAL A 95 9.76 -3.61 -21.87
C VAL A 95 10.20 -2.91 -23.16
N PRO A 96 10.85 -1.73 -23.08
CA PRO A 96 11.36 -1.05 -24.26
C PRO A 96 12.30 -1.95 -25.06
N THR A 97 12.23 -1.86 -26.38
CA THR A 97 13.16 -2.57 -27.28
C THR A 97 13.99 -1.55 -28.05
N THR A 98 15.29 -1.82 -28.20
CA THR A 98 16.16 -1.09 -29.12
C THR A 98 16.54 -2.02 -30.26
N LYS A 99 16.20 -1.62 -31.50
CA LYS A 99 16.40 -2.43 -32.72
C LYS A 99 15.76 -3.83 -32.63
N GLY A 100 14.56 -3.92 -32.04
CA GLY A 100 13.82 -5.18 -31.90
C GLY A 100 14.40 -6.17 -30.88
N LYS A 101 15.47 -5.79 -30.16
CA LYS A 101 15.97 -6.54 -29.01
C LYS A 101 15.48 -5.87 -27.74
N ALA A 102 14.95 -6.65 -26.81
CA ALA A 102 14.65 -6.16 -25.47
C ALA A 102 15.92 -5.52 -24.90
N THR A 103 15.87 -4.22 -24.63
CA THR A 103 16.93 -3.62 -23.83
C THR A 103 16.78 -4.18 -22.43
N VAL A 104 17.88 -4.66 -21.85
CA VAL A 104 17.95 -4.88 -20.40
C VAL A 104 17.88 -3.48 -19.79
N VAL A 105 16.67 -2.97 -19.62
CA VAL A 105 16.43 -1.87 -18.70
C VAL A 105 16.70 -2.51 -17.35
N GLU A 106 17.79 -2.10 -16.71
CA GLU A 106 18.01 -2.39 -15.30
C GLU A 106 16.86 -1.72 -14.55
N SER A 107 15.74 -2.43 -14.42
CA SER A 107 14.56 -1.92 -13.77
C SER A 107 14.88 -1.88 -12.30
N LYS A 108 15.17 -0.67 -11.81
CA LYS A 108 15.30 -0.42 -10.37
C LYS A 108 14.02 -0.94 -9.71
N MET A 109 14.18 -1.91 -8.81
CA MET A 109 13.04 -2.56 -8.19
C MET A 109 12.31 -1.55 -7.30
N ILE A 110 10.98 -1.55 -7.38
CA ILE A 110 10.13 -0.78 -6.47
C ILE A 110 9.98 -1.61 -5.20
N ASP A 111 10.34 -1.05 -4.04
CA ASP A 111 10.26 -1.79 -2.78
C ASP A 111 8.81 -2.04 -2.38
N PHE A 112 7.98 -0.98 -2.43
CA PHE A 112 6.56 -1.06 -2.09
C PHE A 112 5.68 -0.30 -3.08
N ASN A 113 4.47 -0.80 -3.28
CA ASN A 113 3.40 -0.07 -3.95
C ASN A 113 2.28 0.23 -2.96
N LEU A 114 1.72 1.44 -3.06
CA LEU A 114 0.42 1.75 -2.49
C LEU A 114 -0.63 1.47 -3.56
N LEU A 115 -1.54 0.56 -3.26
CA LEU A 115 -2.57 0.09 -4.19
C LEU A 115 -3.93 0.61 -3.78
N LEU A 116 -4.75 0.98 -4.77
CA LEU A 116 -6.19 1.12 -4.59
C LEU A 116 -6.80 -0.27 -4.39
N TRP A 117 -7.13 -0.59 -3.13
CA TRP A 117 -7.43 -1.94 -2.66
C TRP A 117 -8.93 -2.18 -2.42
N LEU A 118 -9.73 -1.93 -3.45
CA LEU A 118 -11.18 -2.18 -3.39
C LEU A 118 -11.47 -3.68 -3.45
N ASN A 119 -12.46 -4.14 -2.69
CA ASN A 119 -12.88 -5.55 -2.64
C ASN A 119 -11.71 -6.53 -2.51
N LYS A 120 -10.78 -6.21 -1.60
CA LYS A 120 -9.57 -7.00 -1.36
C LYS A 120 -8.75 -7.26 -2.64
N GLY A 121 -8.71 -6.29 -3.55
CA GLY A 121 -8.01 -6.38 -4.85
C GLY A 121 -8.68 -7.30 -5.86
N SER A 122 -9.87 -7.83 -5.56
CA SER A 122 -10.61 -8.70 -6.46
C SER A 122 -11.56 -7.90 -7.34
N PRO A 123 -11.62 -8.17 -8.66
CA PRO A 123 -12.63 -7.61 -9.54
C PRO A 123 -14.02 -8.24 -9.32
N ARG A 124 -14.11 -9.33 -8.54
CA ARG A 124 -15.35 -10.06 -8.28
C ARG A 124 -15.69 -10.04 -6.80
N SER A 125 -16.90 -9.61 -6.47
CA SER A 125 -17.49 -9.79 -5.15
C SER A 125 -18.14 -11.18 -5.06
N THR A 126 -18.04 -11.80 -3.89
CA THR A 126 -18.79 -13.00 -3.54
C THR A 126 -20.12 -12.62 -2.89
N PRO A 127 -21.12 -13.52 -2.85
CA PRO A 127 -22.39 -13.26 -2.15
C PRO A 127 -22.24 -12.95 -0.66
N HIS A 128 -21.08 -13.29 -0.08
CA HIS A 128 -20.77 -13.06 1.34
C HIS A 128 -19.99 -11.75 1.57
N ASP A 129 -19.57 -11.06 0.52
CA ASP A 129 -18.87 -9.78 0.68
C ASP A 129 -19.87 -8.67 1.00
N PRO A 130 -19.52 -7.74 1.91
CA PRO A 130 -20.32 -6.53 2.14
C PRO A 130 -20.49 -5.76 0.83
N LEU A 131 -21.69 -5.21 0.61
CA LEU A 131 -21.93 -4.36 -0.54
C LEU A 131 -21.04 -3.10 -0.43
N PRO A 132 -20.16 -2.82 -1.40
CA PRO A 132 -19.35 -1.61 -1.36
C PRO A 132 -20.23 -0.37 -1.56
N PRO A 133 -19.76 0.82 -1.13
CA PRO A 133 -20.36 2.08 -1.54
C PRO A 133 -20.58 2.13 -3.06
N GLU A 134 -21.67 2.73 -3.51
CA GLU A 134 -22.04 2.72 -4.94
C GLU A 134 -20.92 3.26 -5.85
N ALA A 135 -20.24 4.33 -5.41
CA ALA A 135 -19.10 4.90 -6.12
C ALA A 135 -17.94 3.90 -6.28
N ASP A 136 -17.63 3.15 -5.23
CA ASP A 136 -16.57 2.13 -5.24
C ASP A 136 -16.97 0.96 -6.14
N GLY A 137 -18.23 0.51 -6.06
CA GLY A 137 -18.76 -0.53 -6.95
C GLY A 137 -18.67 -0.15 -8.43
N ARG A 138 -19.02 1.10 -8.78
CA ARG A 138 -18.86 1.62 -10.15
C ARG A 138 -17.40 1.68 -10.57
N LEU A 139 -16.49 2.09 -9.68
CA LEU A 139 -15.05 2.16 -9.97
C LEU A 139 -14.46 0.76 -10.19
N MET A 140 -14.78 -0.19 -9.31
CA MET A 140 -14.40 -1.60 -9.44
C MET A 140 -14.85 -2.17 -10.78
N ALA A 141 -16.12 -1.98 -11.16
CA ALA A 141 -16.65 -2.46 -12.43
C ALA A 141 -15.93 -1.85 -13.63
N ARG A 142 -15.60 -0.54 -13.58
CA ARG A 142 -14.85 0.13 -14.65
C ARG A 142 -13.43 -0.42 -14.79
N ILE A 143 -12.73 -0.65 -13.68
CA ILE A 143 -11.38 -1.25 -13.70
C ILE A 143 -11.46 -2.65 -14.30
N ALA A 144 -12.35 -3.49 -13.78
CA ALA A 144 -12.52 -4.86 -14.24
C ALA A 144 -12.86 -4.94 -15.74
N ASN A 145 -13.82 -4.14 -16.19
CA ASN A 145 -14.20 -4.08 -17.61
C ASN A 145 -13.04 -3.61 -18.49
N LYS A 146 -12.24 -2.63 -18.03
CA LYS A 146 -11.07 -2.16 -18.78
C LYS A 146 -10.00 -3.25 -18.91
N VAL A 147 -9.76 -3.99 -17.84
CA VAL A 147 -8.81 -5.11 -17.82
C VAL A 147 -9.32 -6.27 -18.69
N TRP A 148 -10.58 -6.67 -18.58
CA TRP A 148 -11.15 -7.77 -19.37
C TRP A 148 -11.29 -7.47 -20.85
N ALA A 149 -11.36 -6.19 -21.25
CA ALA A 149 -11.36 -5.78 -22.64
C ALA A 149 -9.97 -5.92 -23.32
N GLN A 150 -8.90 -6.14 -22.54
CA GLN A 150 -7.56 -6.40 -23.06
C GLN A 150 -7.43 -7.85 -23.54
N GLU A 151 -6.45 -8.10 -24.42
CA GLU A 151 -6.05 -9.47 -24.79
C GLU A 151 -5.64 -10.26 -23.54
N ARG A 152 -5.87 -11.58 -23.56
CA ARG A 152 -5.76 -12.45 -22.38
C ARG A 152 -4.41 -12.33 -21.66
N ASP A 153 -3.32 -12.23 -22.42
CA ASP A 153 -1.96 -12.24 -21.88
C ASP A 153 -1.52 -10.87 -21.34
N VAL A 154 -2.36 -9.84 -21.52
CA VAL A 154 -2.09 -8.48 -21.04
C VAL A 154 -3.23 -7.93 -20.17
N GLN A 155 -4.03 -8.82 -19.57
CA GLN A 155 -5.13 -8.48 -18.65
C GLN A 155 -4.63 -8.04 -17.28
N PHE A 156 -4.06 -6.84 -17.22
CA PHE A 156 -3.64 -6.19 -15.98
C PHE A 156 -3.77 -4.66 -16.10
N VAL A 157 -4.01 -4.00 -14.98
CA VAL A 157 -4.16 -2.53 -14.94
C VAL A 157 -2.82 -1.80 -14.87
N ASN A 158 -1.83 -2.41 -14.20
CA ASN A 158 -0.47 -1.90 -14.12
C ASN A 158 0.41 -2.63 -15.13
N GLN A 159 1.61 -2.14 -15.42
CA GLN A 159 2.55 -2.78 -16.37
C GLN A 159 3.17 -4.10 -15.85
N SER A 160 2.48 -4.86 -14.99
CA SER A 160 2.97 -6.10 -14.39
C SER A 160 1.86 -7.14 -14.34
N SER A 161 2.22 -8.40 -14.63
CA SER A 161 1.33 -9.56 -14.44
C SER A 161 1.35 -10.08 -13.00
N TYR A 162 2.00 -9.39 -12.06
CA TYR A 162 2.00 -9.75 -10.65
C TYR A 162 0.57 -9.65 -10.10
N ALA A 163 0.02 -10.77 -9.61
CA ALA A 163 -1.40 -10.90 -9.31
C ALA A 163 -1.97 -9.80 -8.38
N PRO A 164 -1.29 -9.38 -7.30
CA PRO A 164 -1.75 -8.27 -6.47
C PRO A 164 -1.91 -6.94 -7.22
N LEU A 165 -1.17 -6.74 -8.33
CA LEU A 165 -1.22 -5.55 -9.16
C LEU A 165 -2.17 -5.69 -10.36
N GLN A 166 -2.78 -6.85 -10.57
CA GLN A 166 -3.54 -7.11 -11.79
C GLN A 166 -4.79 -6.24 -11.91
N TYR A 167 -5.54 -6.09 -10.81
CA TYR A 167 -6.79 -5.31 -10.76
C TYR A 167 -6.76 -4.15 -9.76
N ALA A 168 -5.63 -3.97 -9.05
CA ALA A 168 -5.47 -2.91 -8.07
C ALA A 168 -4.52 -1.84 -8.63
N PRO A 169 -5.04 -0.68 -9.10
CA PRO A 169 -4.21 0.40 -9.61
C PRO A 169 -3.17 0.85 -8.59
N ILE A 170 -1.93 1.07 -9.04
CA ILE A 170 -0.89 1.69 -8.24
C ILE A 170 -1.23 3.19 -8.07
N ALA A 171 -1.39 3.61 -6.81
CA ALA A 171 -1.52 5.01 -6.44
C ALA A 171 -0.15 5.67 -6.22
N CYS A 172 0.81 4.94 -5.65
CA CYS A 172 2.15 5.44 -5.37
C CYS A 172 3.18 4.30 -5.38
N ASN A 173 4.37 4.58 -5.92
CA ASN A 173 5.56 3.74 -5.80
C ASN A 173 6.42 4.29 -4.66
N ILE A 174 6.90 3.42 -3.78
CA ILE A 174 7.83 3.77 -2.70
C ILE A 174 9.12 3.02 -2.94
N GLU A 175 10.20 3.79 -3.02
CA GLU A 175 11.54 3.27 -2.97
C GLU A 175 12.19 3.72 -1.66
N THR A 176 12.83 2.78 -0.99
CA THR A 176 13.52 2.96 0.27
C THR A 176 15.03 2.99 0.02
N LYS A 177 15.74 3.64 0.92
CA LYS A 177 17.18 3.74 0.88
C LYS A 177 17.69 3.71 2.31
N THR A 178 18.75 2.93 2.53
CA THR A 178 19.49 2.98 3.79
C THR A 178 20.36 4.25 3.80
N ALA A 179 20.61 4.81 4.99
CA ALA A 179 21.32 6.09 5.15
C ALA A 179 22.76 6.09 4.60
N THR A 180 23.34 4.93 4.30
CA THR A 180 24.67 4.78 3.70
C THR A 180 24.71 5.05 2.19
N SER A 181 23.55 5.23 1.54
CA SER A 181 23.41 5.39 0.08
C SER A 181 23.21 6.86 -0.38
N SER A 182 24.03 7.78 0.12
CA SER A 182 23.88 9.24 -0.04
C SER A 182 23.96 9.83 -1.47
N ASN A 183 24.03 9.02 -2.54
CA ASN A 183 24.54 9.49 -3.84
C ASN A 183 23.69 9.30 -5.11
N GLN A 184 22.37 9.05 -5.08
CA GLN A 184 21.63 8.78 -6.34
C GLN A 184 20.21 9.37 -6.51
N GLY A 185 19.88 10.48 -5.84
CA GLY A 185 18.61 11.19 -6.09
C GLY A 185 18.40 11.77 -7.51
N LYS A 186 19.39 11.64 -8.42
CA LYS A 186 19.35 12.18 -9.80
C LYS A 186 18.98 11.17 -10.89
N LEU A 187 18.82 9.89 -10.56
CA LEU A 187 18.62 8.81 -11.53
C LEU A 187 17.32 8.06 -11.21
N GLN A 188 16.20 8.78 -11.22
CA GLN A 188 14.92 8.18 -10.84
C GLN A 188 13.74 8.88 -11.52
N LEU A 189 13.65 8.72 -12.84
CA LEU A 189 12.42 8.94 -13.60
C LEU A 189 12.35 7.92 -14.73
N SER A 190 11.80 6.76 -14.41
CA SER A 190 11.06 5.93 -15.37
C SER A 190 9.87 5.33 -14.60
N VAL A 191 8.68 5.88 -14.84
CA VAL A 191 7.38 5.25 -14.59
C VAL A 191 6.71 5.08 -15.93
#